data_AF-A0A353HB66-F1
#
_entry.id   AF-A0A353HB66-F1
#
_cell.length_a   1.000
_cell.length_b   1.000
_cell.length_c   1.000
_cell.angle_alpha   90.00
_cell.angle_beta   90.00
_cell.angle_gamma   90.00
#
_symmetry.space_group_name_H-M   'P 1'
#
loop_
_entity.id
_entity.type
_entity.pdbx_description
1 polymer ?
#
loop_
_entity_poly.entity_id
_entity_poly.type
_entity_poly.pdbx_seq_one_letter_code
_entity_poly.pdbx_strand_id
1 'polypeptide(L)'
;EKIKQYEQDHSHTFLFGFEESCGYLRGTHSRDKDAVVASMLFAEMVCYYTYIGKSVYEVLMGIYDKYGYCIDRTDNVMYSGLTAMDDMNNKLTEMFNKHIENFGIFNVLAVRNYREGKRYSADGSVSDLEFKDINCLYYELENDSFICLRPSGTEPKMKIYYCIKGKDKEHTEKCLEKVKSAFLADFE
;
A
#
# COMPACT_ATOMS: atom_id res chain seq x y z
N GLU A 1 -3.68 -2.95 -21.02
CA GLU A 1 -4.71 -2.38 -20.13
C GLU A 1 -5.73 -3.49 -19.87
N LYS A 2 -5.98 -3.85 -18.60
CA LYS A 2 -6.73 -5.06 -18.21
C LYS A 2 -8.22 -4.96 -18.52
N ILE A 3 -8.81 -3.78 -18.40
CA ILE A 3 -10.22 -3.55 -18.71
C ILE A 3 -10.48 -3.86 -20.18
N LYS A 4 -9.65 -3.36 -21.09
CA LYS A 4 -9.72 -3.70 -22.53
C LYS A 4 -9.59 -5.19 -22.79
N GLN A 5 -8.69 -5.88 -22.09
CA GLN A 5 -8.55 -7.33 -22.21
C GLN A 5 -9.87 -8.01 -21.82
N TYR A 6 -10.42 -7.67 -20.65
CA TYR A 6 -11.66 -8.25 -20.12
C TYR A 6 -12.89 -7.98 -20.99
N GLU A 7 -12.96 -6.80 -21.62
CA GLU A 7 -14.02 -6.47 -22.58
C GLU A 7 -13.93 -7.30 -23.87
N GLN A 8 -12.72 -7.69 -24.28
CA GLN A 8 -12.49 -8.47 -25.51
C GLN A 8 -12.67 -9.97 -25.31
N ASP A 9 -12.15 -10.51 -24.21
CA ASP A 9 -12.18 -11.95 -23.92
C ASP A 9 -13.36 -12.37 -23.04
N HIS A 10 -14.13 -11.41 -22.52
CA HIS A 10 -15.26 -11.61 -21.61
C HIS A 10 -14.90 -12.43 -20.36
N SER A 11 -13.62 -12.47 -19.98
CA SER A 11 -13.16 -13.26 -18.83
C SER A 11 -13.63 -12.68 -17.50
N HIS A 12 -13.79 -11.35 -17.41
CA HIS A 12 -14.18 -10.64 -16.20
C HIS A 12 -15.01 -9.39 -16.52
N THR A 13 -15.71 -8.88 -15.50
CA THR A 13 -16.37 -7.58 -15.56
C THR A 13 -15.66 -6.62 -14.60
N PHE A 14 -15.08 -5.55 -15.13
CA PHE A 14 -14.50 -4.50 -14.28
C PHE A 14 -15.62 -3.70 -13.61
N LEU A 15 -15.62 -3.69 -12.27
CA LEU A 15 -16.63 -2.97 -11.49
C LEU A 15 -16.07 -1.65 -10.94
N PHE A 16 -14.89 -1.73 -10.31
CA PHE A 16 -14.33 -0.63 -9.54
C PHE A 16 -12.81 -0.80 -9.41
N GLY A 17 -12.08 0.30 -9.47
CA GLY A 17 -10.64 0.37 -9.23
C GLY A 17 -10.31 1.63 -8.44
N PHE A 18 -9.32 1.53 -7.56
CA PHE A 18 -8.90 2.64 -6.72
C PHE A 18 -7.42 2.56 -6.35
N GLU A 19 -6.87 3.69 -5.91
CA GLU A 19 -5.51 3.83 -5.41
C GLU A 19 -5.51 4.61 -4.09
N GLU A 20 -4.46 4.44 -3.29
CA GLU A 20 -4.28 5.15 -2.02
C GLU A 20 -4.20 6.67 -2.21
N SER A 21 -3.79 7.12 -3.40
CA SER A 21 -3.68 8.53 -3.81
C SER A 21 -5.03 9.19 -4.14
N CYS A 22 -6.14 8.69 -3.58
CA CYS A 22 -7.51 9.14 -3.83
C CYS A 22 -7.96 9.03 -5.30
N GLY A 23 -7.36 8.10 -6.06
CA GLY A 23 -7.79 7.79 -7.41
C GLY A 23 -8.91 6.76 -7.42
N TYR A 24 -9.98 7.00 -8.18
CA TYR A 24 -11.13 6.11 -8.25
C TYR A 24 -11.69 6.04 -9.67
N LEU A 25 -12.08 4.84 -10.08
CA LEU A 25 -12.82 4.60 -11.32
C LEU A 25 -13.90 3.55 -11.06
N ARG A 26 -15.16 3.91 -11.35
CA ARG A 26 -16.30 2.98 -11.33
C ARG A 26 -16.75 2.72 -12.76
N GLY A 27 -16.80 1.45 -13.15
CA GLY A 27 -17.15 1.04 -14.51
C GLY A 27 -16.07 1.37 -15.55
N THR A 28 -16.44 1.32 -16.82
CA THR A 28 -15.49 1.38 -17.95
C THR A 28 -15.67 2.60 -18.86
N HIS A 29 -16.46 3.60 -18.42
CA HIS A 29 -16.73 4.82 -19.20
C HIS A 29 -15.48 5.66 -19.46
N SER A 30 -14.50 5.56 -18.57
CA SER A 30 -13.19 6.19 -18.67
C SER A 30 -12.08 5.13 -18.54
N ARG A 31 -10.88 5.46 -19.02
CA ARG A 31 -9.65 4.68 -18.81
C ARG A 31 -8.70 5.34 -17.80
N ASP A 32 -9.19 6.37 -17.12
CA ASP A 32 -8.49 7.13 -16.09
C ASP A 32 -9.43 7.39 -14.91
N LYS A 33 -8.85 7.79 -13.78
CA LYS A 33 -9.56 8.16 -12.55
C LYS A 33 -10.57 9.28 -12.83
N ASP A 34 -11.70 9.23 -12.15
CA ASP A 34 -12.80 10.18 -12.31
C ASP A 34 -13.28 10.70 -10.96
N ALA A 35 -12.78 11.87 -10.58
CA ALA A 35 -13.13 12.52 -9.32
C ALA A 35 -14.61 12.94 -9.25
N VAL A 36 -15.24 13.25 -10.40
CA VAL A 36 -16.65 13.66 -10.43
C VAL A 36 -17.53 12.45 -10.10
N VAL A 37 -17.27 11.31 -10.73
CA VAL A 37 -17.98 10.06 -10.42
C VAL A 37 -17.72 9.62 -8.99
N ALA A 38 -16.47 9.69 -8.51
CA ALA A 38 -16.16 9.37 -7.11
C ALA A 38 -16.95 10.25 -6.13
N SER A 39 -17.04 11.55 -6.40
CA SER A 39 -17.78 12.51 -5.55
C SER A 39 -19.28 12.23 -5.57
N MET A 40 -19.84 11.93 -6.75
CA MET A 40 -21.25 11.56 -6.89
C MET A 40 -21.58 10.29 -6.09
N LEU A 41 -20.75 9.24 -6.20
CA LEU A 41 -20.93 7.99 -5.45
C LEU A 41 -20.85 8.22 -3.94
N PHE A 42 -19.93 9.08 -3.48
CA PHE A 42 -19.85 9.43 -2.07
C PHE A 42 -21.09 10.19 -1.61
N ALA A 43 -21.61 11.13 -2.40
CA ALA A 43 -22.85 11.85 -2.09
C ALA A 43 -24.06 10.90 -2.02
N GLU A 44 -24.17 9.95 -2.97
CA GLU A 44 -25.19 8.90 -2.94
C GLU A 44 -25.10 8.05 -1.67
N MET A 45 -23.88 7.64 -1.28
CA MET A 45 -23.62 6.91 -0.05
C MET A 45 -24.06 7.68 1.20
N VAL A 46 -23.78 8.99 1.26
CA VAL A 46 -24.24 9.87 2.35
C VAL A 46 -25.76 9.95 2.39
N CYS A 47 -26.42 10.16 1.25
CA CYS A 47 -27.89 10.21 1.17
C CYS A 47 -28.52 8.90 1.64
N TYR A 48 -28.02 7.76 1.16
CA TYR A 48 -28.53 6.44 1.51
C TYR A 48 -28.39 6.14 3.00
N TYR A 49 -27.20 6.34 3.57
CA TYR A 49 -27.01 6.04 4.98
C TYR A 49 -27.79 6.98 5.89
N THR A 50 -27.87 8.26 5.52
CA THR A 50 -28.69 9.23 6.24
C THR A 50 -30.17 8.83 6.24
N TYR A 51 -30.68 8.34 5.09
CA TYR A 51 -32.06 7.85 4.97
C TYR A 51 -32.37 6.70 5.93
N ILE A 52 -31.42 5.80 6.17
CA ILE A 52 -31.58 4.69 7.13
C ILE A 52 -31.11 5.04 8.56
N GLY A 53 -30.89 6.33 8.86
CA GLY A 53 -30.53 6.81 10.19
C GLY A 53 -29.10 6.51 10.62
N LYS A 54 -28.16 6.39 9.68
CA LYS A 54 -26.73 6.19 9.94
C LYS A 54 -25.88 7.26 9.26
N SER A 55 -24.75 7.59 9.86
CA SER A 55 -23.69 8.37 9.24
C SER A 55 -22.71 7.47 8.49
N VAL A 56 -22.01 8.03 7.49
CA VAL A 56 -20.90 7.32 6.81
C VAL A 56 -19.75 6.97 7.77
N TYR A 57 -19.58 7.74 8.85
CA TYR A 57 -18.60 7.45 9.89
C TYR A 57 -18.96 6.19 10.68
N GLU A 58 -20.22 6.03 11.09
CA GLU A 58 -20.68 4.82 11.78
C GLU A 58 -20.55 3.58 10.89
N VAL A 59 -20.80 3.72 9.59
CA VAL A 59 -20.59 2.64 8.62
C VAL A 59 -19.11 2.27 8.52
N LEU A 60 -18.22 3.26 8.42
CA LEU A 60 -16.78 3.04 8.42
C LEU A 60 -16.31 2.35 9.72
N MET A 61 -16.81 2.78 10.87
CA MET A 61 -16.51 2.13 12.15
C MET A 61 -16.98 0.67 12.17
N GLY A 62 -18.18 0.38 11.64
CA GLY A 62 -18.66 -1.00 11.51
C GLY A 62 -17.81 -1.86 10.56
N ILE A 63 -17.18 -1.27 9.54
CA ILE A 63 -16.20 -1.96 8.69
C ILE A 63 -14.95 -2.30 9.51
N TYR A 64 -14.43 -1.36 10.29
CA TYR A 64 -13.29 -1.62 11.18
C TYR A 64 -13.60 -2.67 12.25
N ASP A 65 -14.79 -2.64 12.85
CA ASP A 65 -15.21 -3.65 13.84
C ASP A 65 -15.28 -5.05 13.22
N LYS A 66 -15.66 -5.15 11.93
CA LYS A 66 -15.79 -6.43 11.24
C LYS A 66 -14.46 -6.99 10.73
N TYR A 67 -13.61 -6.15 10.16
CA TYR A 67 -12.41 -6.59 9.43
C TYR A 67 -11.08 -6.24 10.13
N GLY A 68 -11.14 -5.49 11.22
CA GLY A 68 -10.00 -4.96 11.96
C GLY A 68 -9.69 -3.52 11.57
N TYR A 69 -9.13 -2.77 12.52
CA TYR A 69 -8.72 -1.39 12.31
C TYR A 69 -7.36 -1.34 11.60
N CYS A 70 -7.21 -0.47 10.60
CA CYS A 70 -5.93 -0.22 9.94
C CYS A 70 -5.62 1.27 9.84
N ILE A 71 -4.33 1.59 9.80
CA ILE A 71 -3.82 2.93 9.54
C ILE A 71 -2.83 2.86 8.39
N ASP A 72 -3.09 3.65 7.37
CA ASP A 72 -2.15 3.93 6.29
C ASP A 72 -1.36 5.22 6.56
N ARG A 73 -0.05 5.18 6.34
CA ARG A 73 0.83 6.35 6.34
C ARG A 73 1.83 6.27 5.20
N THR A 74 2.21 7.43 4.70
CA THR A 74 3.22 7.55 3.66
C THR A 74 4.25 8.59 4.07
N ASP A 75 5.49 8.18 4.21
CA ASP A 75 6.63 9.08 4.38
C ASP A 75 7.34 9.28 3.04
N ASN A 76 7.97 10.44 2.89
CA ASN A 76 8.74 10.78 1.70
C ASN A 76 10.15 11.17 2.14
N VAL A 77 11.15 10.41 1.69
CA VAL A 77 12.56 10.74 1.89
C VAL A 77 13.08 11.38 0.61
N MET A 78 13.48 12.64 0.72
CA MET A 78 14.01 13.43 -0.40
C MET A 78 15.52 13.22 -0.51
N TYR A 79 15.99 12.98 -1.72
CA TYR A 79 17.41 12.91 -2.05
C TYR A 79 17.78 14.17 -2.83
N SER A 80 18.98 14.68 -2.61
CA SER A 80 19.47 15.91 -3.25
C SER A 80 20.92 15.77 -3.67
N GLY A 81 21.36 16.63 -4.60
CA GLY A 81 22.68 16.55 -5.22
C GLY A 81 22.66 15.90 -6.61
N LEU A 82 23.83 15.85 -7.24
CA LEU A 82 23.99 15.38 -8.62
C LEU A 82 23.75 13.87 -8.78
N THR A 83 23.93 13.10 -7.70
CA THR A 83 23.79 11.64 -7.65
C THR A 83 22.48 11.18 -7.00
N ALA A 84 21.54 12.09 -6.74
CA ALA A 84 20.38 11.83 -5.90
C ALA A 84 19.52 10.62 -6.34
N MET A 85 19.36 10.41 -7.65
CA MET A 85 18.63 9.25 -8.18
C MET A 85 19.39 7.94 -7.95
N ASP A 86 20.71 7.95 -8.11
CA ASP A 86 21.56 6.78 -7.89
C ASP A 86 21.60 6.44 -6.40
N ASP A 87 21.77 7.43 -5.53
CA ASP A 87 21.78 7.27 -4.08
C ASP A 87 20.46 6.64 -3.58
N MET A 88 19.32 7.11 -4.09
CA MET A 88 18.01 6.54 -3.80
C MET A 88 17.88 5.07 -4.25
N ASN A 89 18.32 4.75 -5.47
CA ASN A 89 18.25 3.39 -6.01
C ASN A 89 19.23 2.43 -5.32
N ASN A 90 20.39 2.94 -4.93
CA ASN A 90 21.38 2.22 -4.12
C ASN A 90 20.80 1.91 -2.75
N LYS A 91 20.11 2.87 -2.11
CA LYS A 91 19.48 2.62 -0.82
C LYS A 91 18.40 1.53 -0.88
N LEU A 92 17.59 1.50 -1.94
CA LEU A 92 16.64 0.39 -2.12
C LEU A 92 17.35 -0.96 -2.29
N THR A 93 18.48 -0.97 -2.99
CA THR A 93 19.28 -2.19 -3.22
C THR A 93 19.96 -2.65 -1.93
N GLU A 94 20.44 -1.72 -1.10
CA GLU A 94 20.95 -2.00 0.25
C GLU A 94 19.87 -2.64 1.12
N MET A 95 18.67 -2.04 1.15
CA MET A 95 17.53 -2.58 1.91
C MET A 95 17.15 -3.99 1.46
N PHE A 96 17.25 -4.30 0.16
CA PHE A 96 17.02 -5.66 -0.33
C PHE A 96 18.07 -6.66 0.20
N ASN A 97 19.35 -6.27 0.22
CA ASN A 97 20.41 -7.17 0.69
C ASN A 97 20.46 -7.31 2.22
N LYS A 98 19.72 -6.49 2.95
CA LYS A 98 19.67 -6.52 4.41
C LYS A 98 18.66 -7.57 4.89
N HIS A 99 19.13 -8.50 5.71
CA HIS A 99 18.23 -9.43 6.39
C HIS A 99 17.61 -8.72 7.61
N ILE A 100 16.29 -8.53 7.58
CA ILE A 100 15.52 -7.88 8.65
C ILE A 100 14.47 -8.87 9.13
N GLU A 101 14.60 -9.32 10.37
CA GLU A 101 13.68 -10.30 10.97
C GLU A 101 12.42 -9.64 11.55
N ASN A 102 12.49 -8.38 11.96
CA ASN A 102 11.39 -7.66 12.57
C ASN A 102 11.52 -6.14 12.40
N PHE A 103 10.39 -5.44 12.43
CA PHE A 103 10.33 -4.00 12.62
C PHE A 103 9.58 -3.67 13.90
N GLY A 104 10.35 -3.50 14.98
CA GLY A 104 9.81 -3.12 16.28
C GLY A 104 9.07 -4.28 16.94
N ILE A 105 7.74 -4.32 16.77
CA ILE A 105 6.89 -5.33 17.41
C ILE A 105 6.35 -6.39 16.46
N PHE A 106 6.58 -6.24 15.15
CA PHE A 106 6.09 -7.18 14.15
C PHE A 106 7.24 -7.88 13.46
N ASN A 107 7.15 -9.21 13.39
CA ASN A 107 8.08 -10.00 12.60
C ASN A 107 7.83 -9.76 11.11
N VAL A 108 8.91 -9.80 10.32
CA VAL A 108 8.85 -9.83 8.87
C VAL A 108 8.59 -11.27 8.46
N LEU A 109 7.43 -11.51 7.83
CA LEU A 109 7.01 -12.84 7.38
C LEU A 109 7.57 -13.16 5.99
N ALA A 110 7.72 -12.14 5.14
CA ALA A 110 8.34 -12.25 3.84
C ALA A 110 8.76 -10.91 3.27
N VAL A 111 9.66 -10.94 2.29
CA VAL A 111 10.06 -9.80 1.48
C VAL A 111 9.73 -10.09 0.03
N ARG A 112 8.93 -9.24 -0.61
CA ARG A 112 8.69 -9.26 -2.06
C ARG A 112 9.65 -8.28 -2.72
N ASN A 113 10.55 -8.82 -3.52
CA ASN A 113 11.37 -8.05 -4.43
C ASN A 113 10.71 -8.04 -5.81
N TYR A 114 10.01 -6.97 -6.13
CA TYR A 114 9.35 -6.82 -7.43
C TYR A 114 10.32 -6.48 -8.56
N ARG A 115 11.58 -6.14 -8.28
CA ARG A 115 12.61 -5.98 -9.31
C ARG A 115 12.97 -7.35 -9.88
N GLU A 116 13.17 -8.33 -9.01
CA GLU A 116 13.46 -9.72 -9.39
C GLU A 116 12.23 -10.56 -9.70
N GLY A 117 11.04 -10.13 -9.23
CA GLY A 117 9.82 -10.93 -9.31
C GLY A 117 9.84 -12.11 -8.34
N LYS A 118 10.43 -11.94 -7.15
CA LYS A 118 10.60 -13.01 -6.16
C LYS A 118 10.02 -12.62 -4.80
N ARG A 119 9.41 -13.59 -4.12
CA ARG A 119 9.01 -13.50 -2.71
C ARG A 119 9.91 -14.41 -1.89
N TYR A 120 10.57 -13.84 -0.88
CA TYR A 120 11.45 -14.52 0.06
C TYR A 120 10.74 -14.63 1.40
N SER A 121 10.34 -15.83 1.81
CA SER A 121 9.69 -16.08 3.10
C SER A 121 10.71 -16.14 4.24
N ALA A 122 10.27 -15.87 5.47
CA ALA A 122 11.09 -15.98 6.66
C ALA A 122 11.61 -17.41 6.92
N ASP A 123 10.93 -18.44 6.42
CA ASP A 123 11.39 -19.84 6.50
C ASP A 123 12.46 -20.21 5.46
N GLY A 124 12.89 -19.24 4.63
CA GLY A 124 13.87 -19.41 3.57
C GLY A 124 13.28 -19.88 2.23
N SER A 125 11.97 -20.14 2.14
CA SER A 125 11.34 -20.49 0.87
C SER A 125 11.28 -19.31 -0.10
N VAL A 126 11.43 -19.60 -1.39
CA VAL A 126 11.39 -18.59 -2.47
C VAL A 126 10.33 -18.98 -3.50
N SER A 127 9.47 -18.02 -3.86
CA SER A 127 8.45 -18.20 -4.90
C SER A 127 8.47 -17.07 -5.92
N ASP A 128 7.94 -17.34 -7.12
CA ASP A 128 7.74 -16.30 -8.14
C ASP A 128 6.57 -15.38 -7.79
N LEU A 129 6.71 -14.11 -8.15
CA LEU A 129 5.63 -13.12 -8.15
C LEU A 129 5.00 -13.05 -9.55
N GLU A 130 3.74 -12.64 -9.62
CA GLU A 130 3.07 -12.37 -10.89
C GLU A 130 3.72 -11.21 -11.67
N PHE A 131 4.30 -10.25 -10.94
CA PHE A 131 4.91 -9.05 -11.50
C PHE A 131 6.40 -8.98 -11.19
N LYS A 132 7.18 -8.51 -12.17
CA LYS A 132 8.63 -8.32 -12.09
C LYS A 132 9.05 -7.01 -12.78
N ASP A 133 10.34 -6.66 -12.71
CA ASP A 133 10.91 -5.46 -13.32
C ASP A 133 10.32 -4.14 -12.78
N ILE A 134 9.82 -4.15 -11.54
CA ILE A 134 9.28 -2.98 -10.85
C ILE A 134 10.21 -2.59 -9.71
N ASN A 135 10.60 -1.32 -9.66
CA ASN A 135 11.45 -0.79 -8.60
C ASN A 135 10.65 -0.61 -7.31
N CYS A 136 10.45 -1.71 -6.57
CA CYS A 136 9.60 -1.75 -5.38
C CYS A 136 10.03 -2.91 -4.48
N LEU A 137 10.12 -2.64 -3.17
CA LEU A 137 10.41 -3.63 -2.14
C LEU A 137 9.28 -3.62 -1.12
N TYR A 138 8.73 -4.79 -0.81
CA TYR A 138 7.57 -4.91 0.07
C TYR A 138 7.84 -5.92 1.19
N TYR A 139 7.80 -5.44 2.42
CA TYR A 139 7.89 -6.26 3.63
C TYR A 139 6.47 -6.65 4.07
N GLU A 140 6.18 -7.95 4.01
CA GLU A 140 5.01 -8.53 4.65
C GLU A 140 5.30 -8.68 6.14
N LEU A 141 4.49 -8.06 6.98
CA LEU A 141 4.60 -8.15 8.43
C LEU A 141 3.47 -9.02 8.99
N GLU A 142 3.60 -9.41 10.25
CA GLU A 142 2.51 -10.04 10.99
C GLU A 142 1.22 -9.21 11.00
N ASN A 143 0.10 -9.89 11.25
CA ASN A 143 -1.23 -9.28 11.33
C ASN A 143 -1.64 -8.52 10.05
N ASP A 144 -1.27 -9.03 8.87
CA ASP A 144 -1.57 -8.42 7.56
C ASP A 144 -1.02 -6.99 7.39
N SER A 145 -0.06 -6.58 8.22
CA SER A 145 0.57 -5.26 8.11
C SER A 145 1.69 -5.29 7.07
N PHE A 146 2.08 -4.13 6.54
CA PHE A 146 3.18 -4.07 5.59
C PHE A 146 3.95 -2.75 5.60
N ILE A 147 5.18 -2.82 5.09
CA ILE A 147 5.98 -1.66 4.69
C ILE A 147 6.36 -1.82 3.22
N CYS A 148 6.18 -0.78 2.41
CA CYS A 148 6.51 -0.80 1.00
C CYS A 148 7.39 0.40 0.64
N LEU A 149 8.56 0.14 0.05
CA LEU A 149 9.48 1.15 -0.45
C LEU A 149 9.32 1.26 -1.95
N ARG A 150 9.07 2.48 -2.43
CA ARG A 150 8.91 2.78 -3.86
C ARG A 150 9.66 4.07 -4.22
N PRO A 151 10.79 3.97 -4.92
CA PRO A 151 11.43 5.12 -5.53
C PRO A 151 10.49 5.78 -6.55
N SER A 152 10.45 7.11 -6.53
CA SER A 152 9.80 7.88 -7.58
C SER A 152 10.64 7.83 -8.87
N GLY A 153 9.98 7.66 -10.02
CA GLY A 153 10.66 7.64 -11.32
C GLY A 153 10.95 9.02 -11.89
N THR A 154 10.25 10.06 -11.41
CA THR A 154 10.34 11.42 -11.94
C THR A 154 11.02 12.41 -11.00
N GLU A 155 11.13 12.05 -9.72
CA GLU A 155 11.70 12.90 -8.67
C GLU A 155 12.63 12.05 -7.80
N PRO A 156 13.75 12.58 -7.30
CA PRO A 156 14.63 11.86 -6.37
C PRO A 156 14.00 11.76 -4.98
N LYS A 157 12.95 10.96 -4.86
CA LYS A 157 12.11 10.79 -3.67
C LYS A 157 11.74 9.33 -3.45
N MET A 158 12.15 8.77 -2.32
CA MET A 158 11.69 7.45 -1.87
C MET A 158 10.38 7.61 -1.12
N LYS A 159 9.32 6.94 -1.60
CA LYS A 159 8.07 6.81 -0.84
C LYS A 159 8.14 5.56 0.03
N ILE A 160 7.81 5.71 1.31
CA ILE A 160 7.70 4.60 2.25
C ILE A 160 6.25 4.54 2.69
N TYR A 161 5.55 3.48 2.31
CA TYR A 161 4.18 3.23 2.67
C TYR A 161 4.14 2.28 3.86
N TYR A 162 3.32 2.60 4.85
CA TYR A 162 3.02 1.76 6.00
C TYR A 162 1.53 1.49 6.00
N CYS A 163 1.12 0.24 6.14
CA CYS A 163 -0.24 -0.14 6.50
C CYS A 163 -0.15 -1.00 7.75
N ILE A 164 -0.65 -0.48 8.87
CA ILE A 164 -0.57 -1.14 10.16
C ILE A 164 -1.96 -1.51 10.61
N LYS A 165 -2.19 -2.79 10.87
CA LYS A 165 -3.44 -3.32 11.40
C LYS A 165 -3.33 -3.50 12.90
N GLY A 166 -4.40 -3.16 13.61
CA GLY A 166 -4.47 -3.30 15.05
C GLY A 166 -5.91 -3.40 15.55
N LYS A 167 -6.04 -3.45 16.88
CA LYS A 167 -7.32 -3.64 17.56
C LYS A 167 -8.26 -2.44 17.43
N ASP A 168 -7.71 -1.25 17.63
CA ASP A 168 -8.42 0.02 17.63
C ASP A 168 -7.47 1.14 17.23
N LYS A 169 -7.99 2.37 17.12
CA LYS A 169 -7.20 3.53 16.70
C LYS A 169 -5.97 3.78 17.57
N GLU A 170 -6.15 3.88 18.88
CA GLU A 170 -5.06 4.23 19.80
C GLU A 170 -3.96 3.18 19.81
N HIS A 171 -4.35 1.90 19.85
CA HIS A 171 -3.41 0.79 19.75
C HIS A 171 -2.62 0.84 18.43
N THR A 172 -3.33 1.02 17.31
CA THR A 172 -2.73 0.99 15.97
C THR A 172 -1.77 2.18 15.75
N GLU A 173 -2.09 3.36 16.28
CA GLU A 173 -1.17 4.52 16.26
C GLU A 173 0.12 4.22 17.03
N LYS A 174 0.03 3.59 18.22
CA LYS A 174 1.24 3.19 18.98
C LYS A 174 2.05 2.12 18.26
N CYS A 175 1.40 1.15 17.60
CA CYS A 175 2.08 0.14 16.79
C CYS A 175 2.83 0.79 15.62
N LEU A 176 2.16 1.69 14.90
CA LEU A 176 2.75 2.43 13.79
C LEU A 176 4.02 3.16 14.22
N GLU A 177 3.99 3.94 15.31
CA GLU A 177 5.18 4.68 15.75
C GLU A 177 6.36 3.74 16.06
N LYS A 178 6.12 2.61 16.73
CA LYS A 178 7.16 1.62 17.02
C LYS A 178 7.74 1.01 15.74
N VAL A 179 6.88 0.64 14.79
CA VAL A 179 7.29 0.07 13.49
C VAL A 179 8.08 1.09 12.69
N LYS A 180 7.61 2.34 12.62
CA LYS A 180 8.30 3.43 11.93
C LYS A 180 9.67 3.72 12.54
N SER A 181 9.77 3.84 13.86
CA SER A 181 11.06 4.07 14.53
C SER A 181 12.06 2.94 14.26
N ALA A 182 11.61 1.68 14.33
CA ALA A 182 12.47 0.54 14.02
C ALA A 182 12.88 0.51 12.54
N PHE A 183 11.93 0.75 11.63
CA PHE A 183 12.21 0.84 10.21
C PHE A 183 13.25 1.92 9.91
N LEU A 184 13.13 3.12 10.50
CA LEU A 184 14.07 4.20 10.30
C LEU A 184 15.47 3.86 10.82
N ALA A 185 15.58 3.16 11.95
CA ALA A 185 16.87 2.70 12.45
C ALA A 185 17.55 1.70 11.50
N ASP A 186 16.77 0.91 10.75
CA ASP A 186 17.30 0.02 9.73
C ASP A 186 17.54 0.69 8.37
N PHE A 187 16.81 1.77 8.11
CA PHE A 187 16.84 2.54 6.87
C PHE A 187 17.86 3.67 6.90
N GLU A 188 18.37 4.11 8.05
CA GLU A 188 19.55 5.00 8.09
C GLU A 188 20.82 4.20 7.78
#